data_AF-W9VVV4-F1
#
_entry.id   AF-W9VVV4-F1
#
_cell.length_a   1.000
_cell.length_b   1.000
_cell.length_c   1.000
_cell.angle_alpha   90.00
_cell.angle_beta   90.00
_cell.angle_gamma   90.00
#
_symmetry.space_group_name_H-M   'P 1'
#
loop_
_entity.id
_entity.type
_entity.pdbx_description
1 polymer ?
#
loop_
_entity_poly.entity_id
_entity_poly.type
_entity_poly.pdbx_seq_one_letter_code
_entity_poly.pdbx_strand_id
1 'polypeptide(L)' 'MPEVVTRTGLSRASVYALMSKGRFPKSIKLSERAVGWRESDVAAWIESRQQAA' A
#
# COMPACT_ATOMS: atom_id res chain seq x y z
N MET A 1 4.97 -6.12 -5.66
CA MET A 1 5.68 -4.91 -5.14
C MET A 1 5.75 -3.75 -6.13
N PRO A 2 6.11 -3.90 -7.43
CA PRO A 2 6.18 -2.74 -8.33
C PRO A 2 4.83 -2.05 -8.54
N GLU A 3 3.73 -2.82 -8.59
CA GLU A 3 2.39 -2.28 -8.84
C GLU A 3 1.91 -1.29 -7.77
N VAL A 4 2.12 -1.57 -6.48
CA VAL A 4 1.75 -0.65 -5.39
C VAL A 4 2.56 0.64 -5.46
N VAL A 5 3.86 0.54 -5.71
CA VAL A 5 4.75 1.71 -5.87
C VAL A 5 4.27 2.59 -7.02
N THR A 6 3.90 2.00 -8.16
CA THR A 6 3.37 2.73 -9.31
C THR A 6 2.00 3.34 -9.02
N ARG A 7 1.09 2.60 -8.39
CA ARG A 7 -0.27 3.08 -8.07
C ARG A 7 -0.28 4.19 -7.03
N THR A 8 0.58 4.10 -6.02
CA THR A 8 0.61 5.07 -4.92
C THR A 8 1.60 6.20 -5.14
N GLY A 9 2.49 6.09 -6.14
CA GLY A 9 3.61 7.03 -6.36
C GLY A 9 4.64 7.04 -5.22
N LEU A 10 4.64 6.01 -4.36
CA LEU A 10 5.48 5.96 -3.17
C LEU A 10 6.62 4.98 -3.36
N SER A 11 7.82 5.34 -2.89
CA SER A 11 8.93 4.40 -2.82
C SER A 11 8.60 3.21 -1.91
N ARG A 12 9.23 2.05 -2.15
CA ARG A 12 9.09 0.85 -1.31
C ARG A 12 9.30 1.16 0.18
N ALA A 13 10.31 1.98 0.49
CA ALA A 13 10.61 2.40 1.86
C ALA A 13 9.47 3.21 2.47
N SER A 14 8.86 4.12 1.71
CA SER A 14 7.69 4.89 2.15
C SER A 14 6.49 3.99 2.42
N VAL A 15 6.24 2.98 1.58
CA VAL A 15 5.18 1.99 1.82
C VAL A 15 5.40 1.26 3.14
N TYR A 16 6.60 0.70 3.37
CA TYR A 16 6.92 0.04 4.65
C TYR A 16 6.87 0.99 5.86
N ALA A 17 7.31 2.25 5.70
CA ALA A 17 7.22 3.25 6.76
C ALA A 17 5.76 3.59 7.09
N LEU A 18 4.88 3.70 6.10
CA LEU A 18 3.45 3.96 6.32
C LEU A 18 2.74 2.73 6.90
N MET A 19 3.12 1.53 6.50
CA MET A 19 2.66 0.29 7.12
C MET A 19 3.01 0.24 8.61
N SER A 20 4.27 0.56 8.94
CA SER A 20 4.73 0.62 10.33
C SER A 20 3.97 1.68 11.13
N LYS A 21 3.64 2.81 10.49
CA LYS A 21 2.81 3.87 11.08
C LYS A 21 1.31 3.56 11.12
N GLY A 22 0.86 2.40 10.62
CA GLY A 22 -0.57 2.05 10.53
C GLY A 22 -1.36 2.92 9.54
N ARG A 23 -0.67 3.67 8.67
CA ARG A 23 -1.26 4.58 7.68
C ARG A 23 -1.27 4.00 6.27
N PHE A 24 -1.03 2.71 6.12
CA PHE A 24 -1.11 1.98 4.86
C PHE A 24 -1.72 0.60 5.14
N PRO A 25 -2.50 0.04 4.20
CA PRO A 25 -3.09 -1.28 4.38
C PRO A 25 -2.02 -2.34 4.65
N LYS A 26 -2.34 -3.24 5.60
CA LYS A 26 -1.44 -4.34 5.97
C LYS A 26 -1.25 -5.26 4.78
N SER A 27 0.00 -5.70 4.56
CA SER A 27 0.27 -6.71 3.55
C SER A 27 -0.27 -8.06 4.01
N ILE A 28 -0.83 -8.80 3.06
CA ILE A 28 -1.29 -10.17 3.21
C ILE A 28 -0.20 -11.08 2.64
N LYS A 29 0.22 -12.07 3.43
CA LYS A 29 1.18 -13.07 2.98
C LYS A 29 0.48 -14.02 2.01
N LEU A 30 0.85 -13.96 0.74
CA LEU A 30 0.31 -14.82 -0.33
C LEU A 30 1.12 -16.11 -0.45
N SER A 31 2.44 -16.03 -0.23
CA SER A 31 3.33 -17.19 -0.19
C SER A 31 4.55 -16.91 0.68
N GLU A 32 5.46 -17.88 0.79
CA GLU A 32 6.73 -17.72 1.52
C GLU A 32 7.57 -16.54 1.01
N ARG A 33 7.49 -16.24 -0.29
CA ARG A 33 8.26 -15.18 -0.95
C ARG A 33 7.41 -14.05 -1.53
N ALA A 34 6.08 -14.12 -1.39
CA ALA A 34 5.16 -13.14 -1.94
C ALA A 34 4.24 -12.55 -0.87
N VAL A 35 4.18 -11.23 -0.86
CA VAL A 35 3.21 -10.46 -0.11
C VAL A 35 2.40 -9.61 -1.09
N GLY A 36 1.11 -9.49 -0.83
CA GLY A 36 0.20 -8.70 -1.63
C GLY A 36 -0.72 -7.87 -0.75
N TRP A 37 -1.63 -7.17 -1.40
CA TRP A 37 -2.65 -6.37 -0.75
C TRP A 37 -3.96 -6.63 -1.46
N ARG A 38 -5.07 -6.45 -0.75
CA ARG A 38 -6.35 -6.33 -1.42
C ARG A 38 -6.36 -5.06 -2.24
N GLU A 39 -6.79 -5.19 -3.49
CA GLU A 39 -6.93 -4.05 -4.38
C GLU A 39 -7.87 -2.99 -3.79
N SER A 40 -9.00 -3.41 -3.22
CA SER A 40 -9.97 -2.49 -2.61
C SER A 40 -9.38 -1.67 -1.47
N ASP A 41 -8.51 -2.27 -0.64
CA ASP A 41 -7.85 -1.56 0.47
C ASP A 41 -6.83 -0.53 -0.05
N VAL A 42 -6.08 -0.87 -1.10
CA VAL A 42 -5.13 0.07 -1.73
C VAL A 42 -5.89 1.19 -2.45
N ALA A 43 -6.97 0.87 -3.16
CA ALA A 43 -7.81 1.86 -3.83
C ALA A 43 -8.47 2.84 -2.84
N ALA A 44 -9.08 2.32 -1.77
CA ALA A 44 -9.66 3.15 -0.71
C ALA A 44 -8.61 4.04 -0.03
N TRP A 45 -7.39 3.52 0.17
CA TRP A 45 -6.30 4.33 0.70
C TRP A 45 -5.87 5.46 -0.25
N ILE A 46 -5.78 5.19 -1.56
CA ILE A 46 -5.47 6.21 -2.57
C ILE A 46 -6.57 7.28 -2.58
N GLU A 47 -7.83 6.86 -2.57
CA GLU A 47 -8.99 7.76 -2.57
C GLU A 47 -9.04 8.66 -1.32
N SER A 48 -8.78 8.08 -0.15
CA SER A 48 -8.66 8.82 1.12
C SER A 48 -7.56 9.91 1.07
N ARG A 49 -6.51 9.72 0.26
CA ARG A 49 -5.44 10.69 0.06
C ARG A 49 -5.80 11.74 -1.01
N GLN A 50 -6.61 11.39 -2.00
CA GLN A 50 -7.12 12.34 -3.01
C GLN A 50 -8.16 13.32 -2.45
N GLN A 51 -8.94 12.92 -1.43
CA GLN A 51 -9.92 13.80 -0.77
C GLN A 51 -9.31 14.82 0.21
N ALA A 52 -7.99 14.80 0.41
CA ALA A 52 -7.28 15.76 1.27
C ALA A 52 -6.76 16.99 0.50
N ALA A 53 -7.46 17.42 -0.55
CA ALA A 53 -7.15 18.62 -1.36
C ALA A 53 -8.20 19.71 -1.13
#